data_AF-A0A838I2I5-F1
#
_entry.id   AF-A0A838I2I5-F1
#
_cell.length_a   1.000
_cell.length_b   1.000
_cell.length_c   1.000
_cell.angle_alpha   90.00
_cell.angle_beta   90.00
_cell.angle_gamma   90.00
#
_symmetry.space_group_name_H-M   'P 1'
#
loop_
_entity.id
_entity.type
_entity.pdbx_description
1 polymer ?
#
loop_
_entity_poly.entity_id
_entity_poly.type
_entity_poly.pdbx_seq_one_letter_code
_entity_poly.pdbx_strand_id
1 'polypeptide(L)'
;MTTIKATCPTCGEVSLTPPDIDLRVDRSGEASSFYAFTCPTCLCVVRKPADDRVVRLLVSGGVNVSPVEEPAPRREPRFPGPPISHDDLLDFHALLQTENWFDSLVALVRA
;
A
#
# COMPACT_ATOMS: atom_id res chain seq x y z
N MET A 1 -16.55 0.77 25.99
CA MET A 1 -15.84 0.63 24.70
C MET A 1 -16.76 1.11 23.59
N THR A 2 -16.31 2.05 22.76
CA THR A 2 -17.04 2.45 21.56
C THR A 2 -16.98 1.31 20.54
N THR A 3 -18.12 0.98 19.94
CA THR A 3 -18.21 -0.03 18.87
C THR A 3 -18.63 0.67 17.60
N ILE A 4 -17.88 0.46 16.52
CA ILE A 4 -18.09 1.09 15.22
C ILE A 4 -18.58 0.00 14.27
N LYS A 5 -19.74 0.23 13.65
CA LYS A 5 -20.30 -0.68 12.66
C LYS A 5 -19.82 -0.30 11.26
N ALA A 6 -19.25 -1.26 10.56
CA ALA A 6 -18.79 -1.11 9.19
C ALA A 6 -19.27 -2.27 8.33
N THR A 7 -19.45 -2.04 7.03
CA THR A 7 -19.89 -3.09 6.09
C THR A 7 -18.70 -3.65 5.33
N CYS A 8 -18.44 -4.95 5.46
CA CYS A 8 -17.61 -5.74 4.57
C CYS A 8 -18.42 -6.14 3.32
N PRO A 9 -17.89 -5.98 2.09
CA PRO A 9 -18.61 -6.37 0.86
C PRO A 9 -18.87 -7.88 0.76
N THR A 10 -18.07 -8.70 1.46
CA THR A 10 -18.20 -10.17 1.45
C THR A 10 -19.06 -10.69 2.61
N CYS A 11 -18.91 -10.13 3.81
CA CYS A 11 -19.52 -10.66 5.04
C CYS A 11 -20.72 -9.85 5.55
N GLY A 12 -20.98 -8.67 5.00
CA GLY A 12 -22.01 -7.76 5.49
C GLY A 12 -21.55 -6.90 6.66
N GLU A 13 -22.44 -6.61 7.61
CA GLU A 13 -22.15 -5.74 8.74
C GLU A 13 -21.23 -6.42 9.77
N VAL A 14 -20.15 -5.72 10.14
CA VAL A 14 -19.19 -6.15 11.16
C VAL A 14 -19.02 -5.08 12.23
N SER A 15 -18.74 -5.52 13.46
CA SER A 15 -18.46 -4.65 14.59
C SER A 15 -16.95 -4.55 14.81
N LEU A 16 -16.45 -3.32 14.88
CA LEU A 16 -15.04 -2.98 15.02
C LEU A 16 -14.86 -2.10 16.25
N THR A 17 -13.66 -2.11 16.81
CA THR A 17 -13.23 -1.15 17.83
C THR A 17 -12.37 -0.07 17.19
N PRO A 18 -12.18 1.10 17.85
CA PRO A 18 -11.34 2.16 17.31
C PRO A 18 -9.92 1.75 16.86
N PRO A 19 -9.18 0.86 17.56
CA PRO A 19 -7.86 0.42 17.10
C PRO A 19 -7.91 -0.50 15.86
N ASP A 20 -9.07 -1.04 15.48
CA ASP A 20 -9.21 -1.90 14.30
C ASP A 20 -9.33 -1.11 12.98
N ILE A 21 -9.40 0.22 13.07
CA ILE A 21 -9.63 1.13 11.93
C ILE A 21 -8.40 2.02 11.73
N ASP A 22 -7.82 1.97 10.53
CA ASP A 22 -6.80 2.92 10.07
C ASP A 22 -7.50 4.06 9.32
N LEU A 23 -7.55 5.26 9.91
CA LEU A 23 -8.10 6.45 9.27
C LEU A 23 -6.95 7.31 8.71
N ARG A 24 -6.98 7.56 7.41
CA ARG A 24 -6.04 8.46 6.74
C ARG A 24 -6.75 9.69 6.22
N VAL A 25 -6.26 10.85 6.64
CA VAL A 25 -6.80 12.15 6.24
C VAL A 25 -5.77 12.87 5.39
N ASP A 26 -6.15 13.18 4.16
CA ASP A 26 -5.34 13.99 3.27
C ASP A 26 -5.42 15.46 3.70
N ARG A 27 -4.27 16.10 3.87
CA ARG A 27 -4.15 17.51 4.28
C ARG A 27 -4.16 18.47 3.09
N SER A 28 -4.04 17.97 1.86
CA SER A 28 -3.98 18.78 0.64
C SER A 28 -5.36 19.28 0.16
N GLY A 29 -6.45 18.75 0.73
CA GLY A 29 -7.83 19.15 0.39
C GLY A 29 -8.42 18.47 -0.84
N GLU A 30 -7.64 17.67 -1.56
CA GLU A 30 -8.10 16.89 -2.72
C GLU A 30 -8.76 15.57 -2.30
N ALA A 31 -9.89 15.63 -1.56
CA ALA A 31 -10.90 14.57 -1.43
C ALA A 31 -10.46 13.08 -1.31
N SER A 32 -9.24 12.79 -0.89
CA SER A 32 -8.64 11.45 -0.95
C SER A 32 -8.58 10.76 0.41
N SER A 33 -9.17 11.35 1.44
CA SER A 33 -9.30 10.75 2.77
C SER A 33 -10.02 9.40 2.69
N PHE A 34 -9.48 8.40 3.39
CA PHE A 34 -10.03 7.05 3.41
C PHE A 34 -9.82 6.41 4.77
N TYR A 35 -10.68 5.44 5.08
CA TYR A 35 -10.44 4.53 6.19
C TYR A 35 -10.31 3.10 5.67
N ALA A 36 -9.51 2.31 6.37
CA ALA A 36 -9.34 0.89 6.10
C ALA A 36 -9.50 0.08 7.39
N PHE A 37 -9.98 -1.14 7.25
CA PHE A 37 -10.06 -2.10 8.35
C PHE A 37 -9.90 -3.52 7.82
N THR A 38 -9.47 -4.42 8.69
CA THR A 38 -9.43 -5.86 8.39
C THR A 38 -10.73 -6.49 8.86
N CYS A 39 -11.45 -7.16 7.96
CA CYS A 39 -12.69 -7.85 8.34
C CYS A 39 -12.36 -9.01 9.29
N PRO A 40 -12.97 -9.11 10.49
CA PRO A 40 -12.69 -10.19 11.44
C PRO A 40 -13.18 -11.57 10.95
N THR A 41 -14.06 -11.60 9.95
CA THR A 41 -14.64 -12.85 9.42
C THR A 41 -13.85 -13.41 8.25
N CYS A 42 -13.60 -12.60 7.20
CA CYS A 42 -12.90 -13.05 5.99
C CYS A 42 -11.43 -12.64 5.92
N LEU A 43 -10.95 -11.84 6.88
CA LEU A 43 -9.57 -11.31 6.94
C LEU A 43 -9.16 -10.45 5.73
N CYS A 44 -10.10 -10.09 4.85
CA CYS A 44 -9.84 -9.15 3.77
C CYS A 44 -9.73 -7.72 4.30
N VAL A 45 -8.79 -6.96 3.74
CA VAL A 45 -8.67 -5.52 3.98
C VAL A 45 -9.71 -4.79 3.14
N VAL A 46 -10.57 -4.01 3.81
CA VAL A 46 -11.61 -3.19 3.18
C VAL A 46 -11.20 -1.74 3.28
N ARG A 47 -11.17 -1.03 2.15
CA ARG A 47 -10.89 0.42 2.06
C ARG A 47 -12.12 1.16 1.58
N LYS A 48 -12.46 2.26 2.25
CA LYS A 48 -13.62 3.10 1.92
C LYS A 48 -13.27 4.59 1.96
N PRO A 49 -13.88 5.40 1.07
CA PRO A 49 -13.71 6.85 1.13
C PRO A 49 -14.27 7.39 2.45
N ALA A 50 -13.59 8.40 3.00
CA ALA A 50 -13.98 9.09 4.22
C ALA A 50 -14.18 10.57 3.88
N ASP A 51 -15.44 10.99 3.75
CA ASP A 51 -15.75 12.43 3.67
C ASP A 51 -15.51 13.12 5.02
N ASP A 52 -15.54 14.45 5.06
CA ASP A 52 -15.32 15.23 6.28
C ASP A 52 -16.25 14.82 7.44
N ARG A 53 -17.47 14.37 7.12
CA ARG A 53 -18.43 13.91 8.12
C ARG A 53 -18.01 12.57 8.72
N VAL A 54 -17.61 11.62 7.88
CA VAL A 54 -17.10 10.30 8.28
C VAL A 54 -15.82 10.46 9.09
N VAL A 55 -14.90 11.32 8.66
CA VAL A 55 -13.66 11.65 9.39
C VAL A 55 -14.01 12.14 10.80
N ARG A 56 -14.88 13.15 10.93
CA ARG A 56 -15.29 13.69 12.24
C ARG A 56 -15.94 12.64 13.14
N LEU A 57 -16.77 11.76 12.56
CA LEU A 57 -17.43 10.67 13.30
C LEU A 57 -16.44 9.62 13.81
N LEU A 58 -15.45 9.24 13.00
CA LEU A 58 -14.45 8.25 13.40
C LEU A 58 -13.49 8.84 14.46
N VAL A 59 -13.07 10.09 14.29
CA VAL A 59 -12.24 10.81 15.27
C VAL A 59 -12.98 10.96 16.60
N SER A 60 -14.26 11.35 16.60
CA SER A 60 -15.04 11.43 17.84
C SER A 60 -15.30 10.06 18.48
N GLY A 61 -15.32 9.00 17.67
CA GLY A 61 -15.38 7.60 18.11
C GLY A 61 -14.09 7.08 18.74
N GLY A 62 -13.00 7.85 18.71
CA GLY A 62 -11.68 7.52 19.27
C GLY A 62 -10.72 6.85 18.29
N VAL A 63 -11.01 6.89 16.98
CA VAL A 63 -10.09 6.37 15.95
C VAL A 63 -8.95 7.35 15.76
N ASN A 64 -7.72 6.85 15.80
CA ASN A 64 -6.53 7.66 15.56
C ASN A 64 -6.37 7.94 14.07
N VAL A 65 -6.02 9.19 13.74
CA VAL A 65 -5.68 9.55 12.37
C VAL A 65 -4.21 9.19 12.13
N SER A 66 -3.99 8.24 11.25
CA SER A 66 -2.65 7.94 10.76
C SER A 66 -2.22 9.06 9.82
N PRO A 67 -1.01 9.63 10.00
CA PRO A 67 -0.47 10.55 9.03
C PRO A 67 -0.38 9.86 7.67
N VAL A 68 -0.77 10.56 6.60
CA VAL A 68 -0.38 10.16 5.25
C VAL A 68 1.12 10.40 5.19
N GLU A 69 1.88 9.36 5.52
CA GLU A 69 3.28 9.30 5.19
C GLU A 69 3.32 9.19 3.67
N GLU A 70 3.43 10.33 2.99
CA GLU A 70 4.00 10.32 1.67
C GLU A 70 5.35 9.63 1.86
N PRO A 71 5.61 8.46 1.24
CA PRO A 71 6.94 7.91 1.28
C PRO A 71 7.82 9.00 0.68
N ALA A 72 8.61 9.66 1.54
CA ALA A 72 9.52 10.70 1.11
C ALA A 72 10.18 10.18 -0.15
N PRO A 73 10.17 10.95 -1.26
CA PRO A 73 10.56 10.43 -2.55
C PRO A 73 11.89 9.74 -2.34
N ARG A 74 11.86 8.41 -2.34
CA ARG A 74 13.05 7.60 -2.16
C ARG A 74 13.75 7.83 -3.48
N ARG A 75 14.59 8.87 -3.53
CA ARG A 75 15.55 9.05 -4.59
C ARG A 75 16.50 7.89 -4.41
N GLU A 76 16.06 6.72 -4.87
CA GLU A 76 16.97 5.64 -5.19
C GLU A 76 18.06 6.31 -6.03
N PRO A 77 19.34 6.17 -5.63
CA PRO A 77 20.42 6.76 -6.39
C PRO A 77 20.23 6.31 -7.83
N ARG A 78 19.98 7.28 -8.71
CA ARG A 78 19.72 6.99 -10.12
C ARG A 78 20.91 6.17 -10.60
N PHE A 79 20.64 4.98 -11.13
CA PHE A 79 21.69 4.12 -11.65
C PHE A 79 22.55 4.98 -12.62
N PRO A 80 23.87 5.10 -12.38
CA PRO A 80 24.71 6.04 -13.12
C PRO A 80 25.00 5.58 -14.56
N GLY A 81 24.56 4.38 -14.92
CA GLY A 81 24.73 3.82 -16.25
C GLY A 81 23.74 4.36 -17.29
N PRO A 82 23.87 3.89 -18.54
CA PRO A 82 22.94 4.22 -19.61
C PRO A 82 21.51 3.78 -19.26
N PRO A 83 20.49 4.41 -19.87
CA PRO A 83 19.11 3.94 -19.74
C PRO A 83 19.00 2.51 -20.27
N ILE A 84 18.14 1.72 -19.64
CA ILE A 84 17.80 0.38 -20.12
C ILE A 84 17.21 0.49 -21.54
N SER A 85 17.84 -0.22 -22.47
CA SER A 85 17.43 -0.36 -23.85
C SER A 85 16.57 -1.61 -24.06
N HIS A 86 16.06 -1.79 -25.27
CA HIS A 86 15.34 -3.01 -25.62
C HIS A 86 16.26 -4.23 -25.67
N ASP A 87 17.51 -4.05 -26.10
CA ASP A 87 18.49 -5.13 -26.20
C ASP A 87 18.84 -5.67 -24.81
N ASP A 88 18.94 -4.80 -23.80
CA ASP A 88 19.15 -5.23 -22.40
C ASP A 88 18.06 -6.20 -21.90
N LEU A 89 16.81 -6.01 -22.36
CA LEU A 89 15.70 -6.92 -22.03
C LEU A 89 15.83 -8.27 -22.74
N LEU A 90 16.26 -8.27 -24.00
CA LEU A 90 16.47 -9.48 -24.78
C LEU A 90 17.65 -10.28 -24.23
N ASP A 91 18.74 -9.61 -23.88
CA ASP A 91 19.92 -10.21 -23.26
C ASP A 91 19.57 -10.81 -21.90
N PHE A 92 18.81 -10.08 -21.06
CA PHE A 92 18.34 -10.61 -19.79
C PHE A 92 17.40 -11.80 -19.98
N HIS A 93 16.48 -11.73 -20.95
CA HIS A 93 15.59 -12.85 -21.27
C HIS A 93 16.39 -14.08 -21.72
N ALA A 94 17.38 -13.92 -22.60
CA ALA A 94 18.24 -15.00 -23.07
C ALA A 94 19.07 -15.61 -21.93
N LEU A 95 19.60 -14.77 -21.03
CA LEU A 95 20.30 -15.21 -19.82
C LEU A 95 19.41 -16.11 -18.96
N LEU A 96 18.16 -15.73 -18.73
CA LEU A 96 17.20 -16.53 -17.94
C LEU A 96 16.85 -17.89 -18.57
N GLN A 97 17.12 -18.10 -19.86
CA GLN A 97 16.91 -19.40 -20.51
C GLN A 97 18.08 -20.38 -20.31
N THR A 98 19.17 -19.99 -19.65
CA THR A 98 20.29 -20.90 -19.35
C THR A 98 20.08 -21.61 -18.01
N GLU A 99 20.64 -22.83 -17.87
CA GLU A 99 20.51 -23.60 -16.61
C GLU A 99 21.21 -22.94 -15.42
N ASN A 100 22.28 -22.17 -15.68
CA ASN A 100 23.13 -21.51 -14.69
C ASN A 100 22.96 -19.99 -14.65
N TRP A 101 21.81 -19.48 -15.10
CA TRP A 101 21.55 -18.05 -15.30
C TRP A 101 21.92 -17.19 -14.07
N PHE A 102 21.69 -17.71 -12.86
CA PHE A 102 21.93 -16.96 -11.63
C PHE A 102 23.42 -16.76 -11.36
N ASP A 103 24.24 -17.81 -11.55
CA ASP A 103 25.69 -17.72 -11.39
C ASP A 103 26.29 -16.78 -12.45
N SER A 104 25.79 -16.87 -13.68
CA SER A 104 26.16 -15.97 -14.78
C SER A 104 25.77 -14.51 -14.50
N LEU A 105 24.58 -14.26 -13.95
CA LEU A 105 24.15 -12.92 -13.54
C LEU A 105 25.04 -12.35 -12.42
N VAL A 106 25.35 -13.17 -11.41
CA VAL A 106 26.21 -12.76 -10.30
C VAL A 106 27.61 -12.41 -10.79
N ALA A 107 28.15 -13.15 -11.76
CA ALA A 107 29.43 -12.84 -12.39
C ALA A 107 29.40 -11.50 -13.14
N LEU A 108 28.30 -11.19 -13.84
CA LEU A 108 28.13 -9.93 -14.59
C LEU A 108 28.06 -8.69 -13.68
N VAL A 109 27.42 -8.79 -12.51
CA VAL A 109 27.23 -7.65 -11.59
C VAL A 109 28.44 -7.43 -10.68
N ARG A 110 29.31 -8.44 -10.52
CA ARG A 110 30.50 -8.37 -9.67
C ARG A 110 31.79 -7.99 -10.39
N ALA A 111 31.78 -7.95 -11.73
CA ALA A 111 32.90 -7.50 -12.56
C ALA A 111 32.96 -5.97 -12.64
#